data_AF-A0A925WCA5-F1
#
_entry.id   AF-A0A925WCA5-F1
#
_cell.length_a   1.000
_cell.length_b   1.000
_cell.length_c   1.000
_cell.angle_alpha   90.00
_cell.angle_beta   90.00
_cell.angle_gamma   90.00
#
_symmetry.space_group_name_H-M   'P 1'
#
loop_
_entity.id
_entity.type
_entity.pdbx_description
1 polymer ?
#
loop_
_entity_poly.entity_id
_entity_poly.type
_entity_poly.pdbx_seq_one_letter_code
_entity_poly.pdbx_strand_id
1 'polypeptide(L)'
;IWWGVSVENKQHGLPRIDLLRSAPARVKFLSLEPLLEDLGEFKLKEIAWAIVGGESGPGARAMKPEWVRSIRRQCDEAGVAFFFKQWGGVRKSEAGRELDGKTYSAFPARNSIEAPTLENRRAVLRQLETDLVVA
;
A
#
# COMPACT_ATOMS: atom_id res chain seq x y z
N ILE A 1 7.47 2.65 -10.35
CA ILE A 1 8.00 2.43 -8.98
C ILE A 1 6.85 2.57 -7.99
N TRP A 2 6.83 1.75 -6.92
CA TRP A 2 5.80 1.73 -5.88
C TRP A 2 6.45 2.10 -4.56
N TRP A 3 5.91 3.09 -3.85
CA TRP A 3 6.39 3.49 -2.52
C TRP A 3 5.27 3.33 -1.49
N GLY A 4 5.65 2.99 -0.26
CA GLY A 4 4.70 2.91 0.83
C GLY A 4 5.32 3.26 2.16
N VAL A 5 4.45 3.53 3.13
CA VAL A 5 4.82 3.84 4.51
C VAL A 5 4.04 2.95 5.46
N SER A 6 4.68 2.59 6.57
CA SER A 6 3.97 1.95 7.68
C SER A 6 3.11 2.97 8.42
N VAL A 7 1.93 2.55 8.84
CA VAL A 7 0.94 3.37 9.56
C VAL A 7 0.35 2.52 10.68
N GLU A 8 1.09 2.44 11.79
CA GLU A 8 0.79 1.56 12.91
C GLU A 8 -0.16 2.21 13.94
N ASN A 9 -0.11 3.54 14.05
CA ASN A 9 -0.84 4.36 15.03
C ASN A 9 -1.08 5.80 14.54
N LYS A 10 -1.86 6.57 15.29
CA LYS A 10 -2.20 7.98 15.04
C LYS A 10 -1.02 8.92 15.19
N GLN A 11 -0.25 8.76 16.27
CA GLN A 11 0.79 9.73 16.64
C GLN A 11 1.94 9.78 15.63
N HIS A 12 2.37 8.61 15.14
CA HIS A 12 3.55 8.49 14.28
C HIS A 12 3.23 7.96 12.89
N GLY A 13 2.22 7.10 12.75
CA GLY A 13 1.84 6.51 11.47
C GLY A 13 1.12 7.49 10.55
N LEU A 14 0.02 8.09 11.02
CA LEU A 14 -0.79 9.00 10.20
C LEU A 14 0.00 10.17 9.59
N PRO A 15 0.93 10.84 10.30
CA PRO A 15 1.74 11.90 9.70
C PRO A 15 2.56 11.45 8.48
N ARG A 16 2.94 10.16 8.37
CA ARG A 16 3.70 9.65 7.22
C ARG A 16 2.88 9.58 5.94
N ILE A 17 1.55 9.52 6.03
CA ILE A 17 0.67 9.53 4.86
C ILE A 17 0.88 10.81 4.07
N ASP A 18 0.98 11.94 4.77
CA ASP A 18 1.15 13.25 4.15
C ASP A 18 2.53 13.37 3.47
N LEU A 19 3.57 12.84 4.11
CA LEU A 19 4.91 12.73 3.52
C LEU A 19 4.89 11.86 2.25
N LEU A 20 4.24 10.70 2.29
CA LEU A 20 4.10 9.83 1.11
C LEU A 20 3.34 10.52 -0.02
N ARG A 21 2.34 11.37 0.28
CA ARG A 21 1.64 12.13 -0.77
C ARG A 21 2.55 13.12 -1.48
N SER A 22 3.48 13.77 -0.78
CA SER A 22 4.46 14.67 -1.41
C SER A 22 5.50 13.98 -2.29
N ALA A 23 5.63 12.65 -2.19
CA ALA A 23 6.61 11.90 -2.95
C ALA A 23 6.23 11.72 -4.44
N PRO A 24 7.21 11.73 -5.37
CA PRO A 24 7.01 11.55 -6.81
C PRO A 24 6.83 10.06 -7.20
N ALA A 25 6.07 9.29 -6.41
CA ALA A 25 5.79 7.88 -6.71
C ALA A 25 4.49 7.71 -7.51
N ARG A 26 4.52 6.89 -8.56
CA ARG A 26 3.34 6.60 -9.40
C ARG A 26 2.27 5.79 -8.68
N VAL A 27 2.69 4.90 -7.78
CA VAL A 27 1.83 4.09 -6.92
C VAL A 27 2.29 4.30 -5.47
N LYS A 28 1.36 4.74 -4.63
CA LYS A 28 1.54 4.99 -3.20
C LYS A 28 0.66 4.02 -2.43
N PHE A 29 1.21 3.32 -1.45
CA PHE A 29 0.45 2.37 -0.63
C PHE A 29 0.70 2.56 0.86
N LEU A 30 -0.28 2.17 1.67
CA LEU A 30 -0.18 2.17 3.12
C LEU A 30 -0.04 0.75 3.63
N SER A 31 0.98 0.54 4.46
CA SER A 31 1.15 -0.66 5.25
C SER A 31 0.60 -0.35 6.65
N LEU A 32 -0.69 -0.61 6.86
CA LEU A 32 -1.38 -0.44 8.14
C LEU A 32 -1.10 -1.66 9.01
N GLU A 33 0.20 -1.94 9.22
CA GLU A 33 0.68 -3.08 9.98
C GLU A 33 2.01 -2.79 10.72
N PRO A 34 2.18 -3.34 11.94
CA PRO A 34 1.09 -3.90 12.76
C PRO A 34 0.07 -2.81 13.11
N LEU A 35 -1.23 -3.09 13.00
CA LEU A 35 -2.27 -2.14 13.39
C LEU A 35 -2.43 -2.17 14.91
N LEU A 36 -2.03 -1.08 15.57
CA LEU A 36 -1.88 -1.05 17.03
C LEU A 36 -3.07 -0.43 17.75
N GLU A 37 -3.87 0.35 17.02
CA GLU A 37 -5.03 1.05 17.54
C GLU A 37 -6.04 1.35 16.42
N ASP A 38 -7.23 1.81 16.82
CA ASP A 38 -8.17 2.42 15.89
C ASP A 38 -7.60 3.75 15.37
N LEU A 39 -7.33 3.84 14.07
CA LEU A 39 -6.83 5.05 13.42
C LEU A 39 -7.91 6.13 13.25
N GLY A 40 -9.19 5.79 13.40
CA GLY A 40 -10.31 6.67 13.09
C GLY A 40 -10.36 7.00 11.60
N GLU A 41 -10.85 8.20 11.28
CA GLU A 41 -10.92 8.70 9.90
C GLU A 41 -9.58 9.32 9.47
N PHE A 42 -9.11 8.97 8.28
CA PHE A 42 -7.90 9.56 7.71
C PHE A 42 -7.98 9.69 6.18
N LYS A 43 -7.14 10.57 5.63
CA LYS A 43 -7.20 10.92 4.21
C LYS A 43 -6.50 9.88 3.34
N LEU A 44 -7.28 9.18 2.52
CA LEU A 44 -6.81 8.22 1.53
C LEU A 44 -6.58 8.80 0.12
N LYS A 45 -6.74 10.12 -0.05
CA LYS A 45 -6.48 10.79 -1.34
C LYS A 45 -5.08 10.45 -1.85
N GLU A 46 -4.98 10.09 -3.13
CA GLU A 46 -3.74 9.68 -3.83
C GLU A 46 -3.07 8.41 -3.31
N ILE A 47 -3.74 7.65 -2.46
CA ILE A 47 -3.33 6.30 -2.07
C ILE A 47 -4.00 5.31 -3.00
N ALA A 48 -3.22 4.38 -3.54
CA ALA A 48 -3.73 3.37 -4.47
C ALA A 48 -4.08 2.05 -3.75
N TRP A 49 -3.44 1.77 -2.62
CA TRP A 49 -3.53 0.48 -1.95
C TRP A 49 -3.33 0.59 -0.44
N ALA A 50 -4.14 -0.13 0.32
CA ALA A 50 -4.04 -0.26 1.76
C ALA A 50 -3.93 -1.74 2.14
N ILE A 51 -2.89 -2.06 2.90
CA ILE A 51 -2.60 -3.39 3.43
C ILE A 51 -2.83 -3.34 4.94
N VAL A 52 -3.71 -4.15 5.49
CA VAL A 52 -3.98 -4.20 6.93
C VAL A 52 -3.51 -5.52 7.52
N GLY A 53 -2.82 -5.46 8.65
CA GLY A 53 -2.34 -6.65 9.34
C GLY A 53 -2.05 -6.41 10.82
N GLY A 54 -2.28 -7.44 11.65
CA GLY A 54 -1.95 -7.41 13.07
C GLY A 54 -0.52 -7.83 13.38
N GLU A 55 -0.08 -7.49 14.60
CA GLU A 55 1.23 -7.86 15.14
C GLU A 55 1.36 -9.38 15.34
N SER A 56 2.55 -9.95 15.15
CA SER A 56 2.80 -11.39 15.28
C SER A 56 3.89 -11.70 16.30
N GLY A 57 3.79 -12.87 16.94
CA GLY A 57 4.80 -13.38 17.87
C GLY A 57 4.43 -13.24 19.36
N PRO A 58 5.34 -13.64 20.27
CA PRO A 58 5.12 -13.51 21.70
C PRO A 58 4.85 -12.05 22.10
N GLY A 59 3.79 -11.81 22.88
CA GLY A 59 3.42 -10.45 23.29
C GLY A 59 2.69 -9.62 22.23
N ALA A 60 2.30 -10.22 21.09
CA ALA A 60 1.55 -9.53 20.05
C ALA A 60 0.25 -8.91 20.58
N ARG A 61 0.06 -7.62 20.28
CA ARG A 61 -1.15 -6.89 20.64
C ARG A 61 -2.34 -7.33 19.79
N ALA A 62 -3.49 -7.46 20.44
CA ALA A 62 -4.73 -7.86 19.78
C ALA A 62 -5.26 -6.72 18.91
N MET A 63 -5.43 -6.99 17.62
CA MET A 63 -6.11 -6.10 16.69
C MET A 63 -7.61 -6.41 16.70
N LYS A 64 -8.45 -5.37 16.76
CA LYS A 64 -9.90 -5.56 16.84
C LYS A 64 -10.57 -5.54 15.46
N PRO A 65 -11.59 -6.40 15.20
CA PRO A 65 -12.26 -6.43 13.90
C PRO A 65 -12.88 -5.12 13.44
N GLU A 66 -13.42 -4.33 14.36
CA GLU A 66 -14.00 -3.02 14.07
C GLU A 66 -13.01 -2.04 13.43
N TRP A 67 -11.71 -2.13 13.77
CA TRP A 67 -10.68 -1.27 13.18
C TRP A 67 -10.47 -1.63 11.71
N VAL A 68 -10.41 -2.93 11.41
CA VAL A 68 -10.26 -3.45 10.05
C VAL A 68 -11.49 -3.09 9.20
N ARG A 69 -12.70 -3.23 9.76
CA ARG A 69 -13.95 -2.83 9.09
C ARG A 69 -14.01 -1.33 8.79
N SER A 70 -13.59 -0.49 9.75
CA SER A 70 -13.53 0.96 9.55
C SER A 70 -12.60 1.33 8.37
N ILE A 71 -11.39 0.78 8.35
CA ILE A 71 -10.43 1.01 7.27
C ILE A 71 -10.97 0.49 5.93
N ARG A 72 -11.58 -0.71 5.93
CA ARG A 72 -12.17 -1.31 4.72
C ARG A 72 -13.23 -0.39 4.10
N ARG A 73 -14.14 0.15 4.93
CA ARG A 73 -15.17 1.10 4.51
C ARG A 73 -14.56 2.36 3.92
N GLN A 74 -13.59 2.96 4.60
CA GLN A 74 -12.88 4.15 4.09
C GLN A 74 -12.18 3.87 2.74
N CYS A 75 -11.61 2.68 2.56
CA CYS A 75 -11.03 2.28 1.28
C CYS A 75 -12.08 2.12 0.18
N ASP A 76 -13.25 1.55 0.48
CA ASP A 76 -14.37 1.47 -0.48
C ASP A 76 -14.85 2.86 -0.91
N GLU A 77 -15.08 3.75 0.06
CA GLU A 77 -15.54 5.13 -0.20
C GLU A 77 -14.52 5.92 -1.02
N ALA A 78 -13.23 5.66 -0.85
CA ALA A 78 -12.15 6.34 -1.57
C ALA A 78 -11.70 5.64 -2.87
N GLY A 79 -12.26 4.46 -3.20
CA GLY A 79 -11.83 3.67 -4.37
C GLY A 79 -10.40 3.12 -4.25
N VAL A 80 -9.91 2.88 -3.02
CA VAL A 80 -8.58 2.35 -2.73
C VAL A 80 -8.62 0.84 -2.65
N ALA A 81 -7.66 0.17 -3.30
CA ALA A 81 -7.57 -1.28 -3.20
C ALA A 81 -7.29 -1.68 -1.74
N PHE A 82 -8.02 -2.68 -1.24
CA PHE A 82 -7.89 -3.16 0.13
C PHE A 82 -7.39 -4.60 0.16
N PHE A 83 -6.31 -4.83 0.93
CA PHE A 83 -5.74 -6.14 1.18
C PHE A 83 -5.71 -6.40 2.68
N PHE A 84 -6.41 -7.45 3.12
CA PHE A 84 -6.33 -7.90 4.49
C PHE A 84 -5.35 -9.07 4.60
N LYS A 85 -4.22 -8.82 5.27
CA LYS A 85 -3.10 -9.76 5.33
C LYS A 85 -3.33 -10.85 6.36
N GLN A 86 -3.53 -10.47 7.62
CA GLN A 86 -3.73 -11.39 8.74
C GLN A 86 -4.19 -10.68 10.02
N TRP A 87 -4.78 -11.41 10.95
CA TRP A 87 -5.12 -10.91 12.30
C TRP A 87 -3.92 -10.75 13.24
N GLY A 88 -2.84 -11.52 13.04
CA GLY A 88 -1.69 -11.54 13.93
C GLY A 88 -1.82 -12.55 15.08
N GLY A 89 -1.19 -12.25 16.22
CA GLY A 89 -1.17 -13.09 17.41
C GLY A 89 0.02 -14.08 17.49
N VAL A 90 0.05 -14.85 18.57
CA VAL A 90 1.12 -15.83 18.84
C VAL A 90 1.08 -16.98 17.82
N ARG A 91 -0.13 -17.40 17.42
CA ARG A 91 -0.35 -18.46 16.44
C ARG A 91 -0.90 -17.89 15.13
N LYS A 92 -0.08 -17.12 14.42
CA LYS A 92 -0.45 -16.42 13.18
C LYS A 92 -1.10 -17.30 12.09
N SER A 93 -0.75 -18.59 12.03
CA SER A 93 -1.32 -19.54 11.07
C SER A 93 -2.76 -19.94 11.41
N GLU A 94 -3.17 -19.83 12.67
CA GLU A 94 -4.51 -20.21 13.13
C GLU A 94 -5.50 -19.04 12.99
N ALA A 95 -5.05 -17.80 13.21
CA ALA A 95 -5.93 -16.64 13.14
C ALA A 95 -6.37 -16.30 11.71
N GLY A 96 -5.61 -16.70 10.69
CA GLY A 96 -6.00 -16.58 9.29
C GLY A 96 -6.10 -15.14 8.78
N ARG A 97 -6.82 -14.98 7.67
CA ARG A 97 -6.95 -13.71 6.91
C ARG A 97 -8.38 -13.41 6.45
N GLU A 98 -9.35 -14.00 7.12
CA GLU A 98 -10.76 -13.76 6.85
C GLU A 98 -11.29 -12.65 7.74
N LEU A 99 -11.98 -11.70 7.12
CA LEU A 99 -12.78 -10.68 7.79
C LEU A 99 -14.23 -10.93 7.38
N ASP A 100 -15.10 -11.20 8.36
CA ASP A 100 -16.53 -11.47 8.14
C ASP A 100 -16.78 -12.61 7.13
N GLY A 101 -15.98 -13.70 7.25
CA GLY A 101 -16.07 -14.88 6.39
C GLY A 101 -15.56 -14.66 4.96
N LYS A 102 -14.86 -13.55 4.69
CA LYS A 102 -14.32 -13.22 3.37
C LYS A 102 -12.84 -12.87 3.43
N THR A 103 -12.08 -13.33 2.44
CA THR A 103 -10.71 -12.88 2.21
C THR A 103 -10.71 -11.64 1.32
N TYR A 104 -9.86 -10.66 1.65
CA TYR A 104 -9.67 -9.45 0.85
C TYR A 104 -8.23 -9.41 0.33
N SER A 105 -8.06 -9.47 -0.99
CA SER A 105 -6.73 -9.52 -1.62
C SER A 105 -6.64 -8.63 -2.86
N ALA A 106 -7.31 -7.48 -2.85
CA ALA A 106 -7.28 -6.58 -3.99
C ALA A 106 -5.89 -5.97 -4.16
N PHE A 107 -5.54 -5.67 -5.41
CA PHE A 107 -4.35 -4.94 -5.82
C PHE A 107 -4.78 -3.71 -6.64
N PRO A 108 -4.00 -2.62 -6.64
CA PRO A 108 -4.30 -1.49 -7.50
C PRO A 108 -4.15 -1.89 -8.97
N ALA A 109 -4.87 -1.20 -9.85
CA ALA A 109 -4.79 -1.44 -11.29
C ALA A 109 -3.35 -1.31 -11.78
N ARG A 110 -2.87 -2.33 -12.51
CA ARG A 110 -1.57 -2.24 -13.19
C ARG A 110 -1.73 -1.35 -14.41
N ASN A 111 -1.10 -0.18 -14.39
CA ASN A 111 -0.87 0.55 -15.64
C ASN A 111 0.29 -0.13 -16.36
N SER A 112 -0.03 -0.92 -17.38
CA SER A 112 0.97 -1.46 -18.30
C SER A 112 1.52 -0.31 -19.13
N ILE A 113 2.72 0.15 -18.81
CA ILE A 113 3.52 0.88 -19.80
C ILE A 113 4.02 -0.20 -20.75
N GLU A 114 3.60 -0.15 -22.01
CA GLU A 114 4.16 -1.02 -23.03
C GLU A 114 5.66 -0.83 -23.06
N ALA A 115 6.41 -1.92 -22.93
CA ALA A 115 7.85 -1.84 -23.04
C ALA A 115 8.19 -1.34 -24.45
N PRO A 116 9.07 -0.33 -24.60
CA PRO A 116 9.43 0.15 -25.93
C PRO A 116 10.00 -0.99 -26.76
N THR A 117 9.72 -1.02 -28.06
CA THR A 117 10.25 -2.03 -28.97
C THR A 117 11.78 -1.92 -29.07
N LEU A 118 12.45 -2.97 -29.58
CA LEU A 118 13.90 -2.91 -29.84
C LEU A 118 14.25 -1.78 -30.81
N GLU A 119 13.40 -1.53 -31.80
CA GLU A 119 13.56 -0.44 -32.75
C GLU A 119 13.50 0.92 -32.07
N ASN A 120 12.47 1.17 -31.24
CA ASN A 120 12.35 2.40 -30.48
C ASN A 120 13.54 2.61 -29.54
N ARG A 121 14.00 1.56 -28.87
CA ARG A 121 15.20 1.61 -28.01
C ARG A 121 16.44 2.00 -28.80
N ARG A 122 16.66 1.42 -29.99
CA ARG A 122 17.81 1.74 -30.85
C ARG A 122 17.73 3.14 -31.45
N ALA A 123 16.53 3.63 -31.76
CA ALA A 123 16.34 5.01 -32.23
C ALA A 123 16.69 6.02 -31.14
N VAL A 124 16.19 5.80 -29.90
CA VAL A 124 16.51 6.66 -28.75
C VAL A 124 18.00 6.65 -28.44
N LEU A 125 18.66 5.49 -28.47
CA LEU A 125 20.11 5.41 -28.24
C LEU A 125 20.91 6.21 -29.29
N ARG A 126 20.59 6.06 -30.58
CA ARG A 126 21.24 6.83 -31.64
C ARG A 126 21.02 8.33 -31.51
N GLN A 127 19.83 8.75 -31.10
CA GLN A 127 19.53 10.15 -30.85
C GLN A 127 20.38 10.70 -29.71
N LEU A 128 20.44 10.00 -28.58
CA LEU A 128 21.25 10.40 -27.41
C LEU A 128 22.75 10.46 -27.76
N GLU A 129 23.25 9.50 -28.52
CA GLU A 129 24.63 9.50 -29.02
C GLU A 129 24.91 10.73 -29.91
N THR A 130 23.96 11.09 -30.78
CA THR A 130 24.08 12.27 -31.65
C THR A 130 24.09 13.56 -30.83
N ASP A 131 23.17 13.69 -29.88
CA ASP A 131 23.06 14.89 -29.03
C ASP A 131 24.30 15.09 -28.15
N LEU A 132 24.95 14.00 -27.71
CA LEU A 132 26.22 14.02 -26.98
C LEU A 132 27.42 14.46 -27.83
N VAL A 133 27.37 14.25 -29.15
CA VAL A 133 28.44 14.64 -30.08
C VAL A 133 28.32 16.11 -30.50
N VAL A 134 27.12 16.69 -30.41
CA VAL A 134 26.82 18.07 -30.82
C VAL A 134 26.86 19.07 -29.63
N ALA A 135 26.93 18.58 -28.39
CA ALA A 135 27.06 19.38 -27.16
C ALA A 135 28.53 19.63 -26.77
#